data_AF-A0A1W9ZD42-F1
#
_entry.id   AF-A0A1W9ZD42-F1
#
_cell.length_a   1.000
_cell.length_b   1.000
_cell.length_c   1.000
_cell.angle_alpha   90.00
_cell.angle_beta   90.00
_cell.angle_gamma   90.00
#
_symmetry.space_group_name_H-M   'P 1'
#
loop_
_entity.id
_entity.type
_entity.pdbx_description
1 polymer ?
#
loop_
_entity_poly.entity_id
_entity_poly.type
_entity_poly.pdbx_seq_one_letter_code
_entity_poly.pdbx_strand_id
1 'polypeptide(L)'
;AQGGAGGIGGHALLFGNGGIGGVGGAALAGGIAGNGGDGGVSGILLGNGGAGGAGGQGAVLGGTGGVGGNAVLYGNGGNGGNGGNAGTGPTAGNTGAGGTGGLLLGADGFNAPASTSPLHILQQEALTAVNAQSQNLLGRPLIANGLPGAPGTGKDGLPGGILFGDGGAGGSGGPSQNGGAGGAAGLLGTGGAGGAGWGSFSSAPSGNGGAGGSGGWWFGDGGVGGSGGFADNTAALAGGVGGAGGAGGLFGAGGDGGAGGGGFASGTAVGGTGGAGGGGGLLGGLIGAGGGDGGAGGFGVGTGGAGGAGGNAGALGGPGGSGGLGASATQGPAGAGGHGGSAGFLFGPGGAGGAGGYTYGGDGAAGGDGGNGGLFGFGGAGGTGGGGYDMHSIGGAGGSGGRAGQLFGGSGAGGPGGDGSTGGGMGGAGGNAVVIGNGGNGGNGGANLTGPTPAPGGIGGRRGALLGDNGINGQP
;
A
#
# COMPACT_ATOMS: atom_id res chain seq x y z
N ALA A 1 -16.76 -14.13 6.97
CA ALA A 1 -16.99 -13.54 5.63
C ALA A 1 -15.73 -13.74 4.79
N GLN A 2 -15.84 -13.91 3.47
CA GLN A 2 -14.68 -14.11 2.58
C GLN A 2 -13.86 -12.82 2.44
N GLY A 3 -12.56 -12.96 2.23
CA GLY A 3 -11.69 -11.84 1.90
C GLY A 3 -11.84 -11.44 0.43
N GLY A 4 -11.80 -10.14 0.13
CA GLY A 4 -11.84 -9.65 -1.26
C GLY A 4 -10.54 -9.95 -2.01
N ALA A 5 -10.62 -10.22 -3.31
CA ALA A 5 -9.42 -10.40 -4.14
C ALA A 5 -8.63 -9.09 -4.29
N GLY A 6 -7.32 -9.20 -4.44
CA GLY A 6 -6.46 -8.08 -4.80
C GLY A 6 -6.76 -7.56 -6.21
N GLY A 7 -6.58 -6.25 -6.42
CA GLY A 7 -6.75 -5.64 -7.74
C GLY A 7 -5.69 -6.09 -8.74
N ILE A 8 -6.06 -6.17 -10.03
CA ILE A 8 -5.10 -6.50 -11.09
C ILE A 8 -4.12 -5.36 -11.34
N GLY A 9 -2.87 -5.70 -11.65
CA GLY A 9 -1.84 -4.76 -12.05
C GLY A 9 -2.11 -4.16 -13.43
N GLY A 10 -1.86 -2.87 -13.57
CA GLY A 10 -2.06 -2.15 -14.84
C GLY A 10 -1.15 -2.64 -15.96
N HIS A 11 -1.62 -2.59 -17.20
CA HIS A 11 -0.82 -2.93 -18.37
C HIS A 11 -0.07 -1.70 -18.91
N ALA A 12 1.20 -1.86 -19.24
CA ALA A 12 1.97 -0.83 -19.94
C ALA A 12 1.71 -0.89 -21.47
N LEU A 13 1.84 0.26 -22.14
CA LEU A 13 1.52 0.39 -23.57
C LEU A 13 2.74 0.08 -24.46
N LEU A 14 3.62 1.05 -24.70
CA LEU A 14 4.77 0.90 -25.60
C LEU A 14 6.06 0.58 -24.83
N PHE A 15 6.30 1.32 -23.75
CA PHE A 15 7.43 1.15 -22.83
C PHE A 15 6.89 1.11 -21.39
N GLY A 16 7.56 0.37 -20.51
CA GLY A 16 7.26 0.34 -19.08
C GLY A 16 6.99 -1.07 -18.57
N ASN A 17 7.20 -1.25 -17.27
CA ASN A 17 6.88 -2.51 -16.61
C ASN A 17 5.37 -2.61 -16.39
N GLY A 18 4.85 -3.84 -16.33
CA GLY A 18 3.48 -4.07 -15.87
C GLY A 18 3.34 -3.74 -14.39
N GLY A 19 2.16 -3.27 -13.98
CA GLY A 19 1.86 -2.93 -12.61
C GLY A 19 1.86 -4.18 -11.70
N ILE A 20 2.21 -3.99 -10.44
CA ILE A 20 2.18 -5.06 -9.43
C ILE A 20 0.71 -5.34 -9.06
N GLY A 21 0.36 -6.61 -8.89
CA GLY A 21 -0.96 -7.01 -8.41
C GLY A 21 -1.18 -6.66 -6.94
N GLY A 22 -2.41 -6.29 -6.59
CA GLY A 22 -2.78 -5.92 -5.22
C GLY A 22 -2.79 -7.09 -4.25
N VAL A 23 -2.67 -6.82 -2.96
CA VAL A 23 -2.72 -7.84 -1.90
C VAL A 23 -4.16 -8.35 -1.71
N GLY A 24 -4.34 -9.65 -1.50
CA GLY A 24 -5.64 -10.23 -1.15
C GLY A 24 -6.10 -9.84 0.26
N GLY A 25 -7.40 -9.65 0.43
CA GLY A 25 -8.02 -9.29 1.71
C GLY A 25 -8.05 -10.44 2.71
N ALA A 26 -8.01 -10.10 4.00
CA ALA A 26 -8.11 -11.08 5.08
C ALA A 26 -9.56 -11.62 5.23
N ALA A 27 -9.70 -12.85 5.73
CA ALA A 27 -10.99 -13.49 6.00
C ALA A 27 -11.12 -14.04 7.43
N LEU A 28 -12.32 -13.92 7.97
CA LEU A 28 -12.71 -14.32 9.34
C LEU A 28 -13.66 -15.53 9.34
N ALA A 29 -13.61 -16.29 10.45
CA ALA A 29 -14.59 -17.31 10.88
C ALA A 29 -15.11 -18.21 9.74
N GLY A 30 -14.36 -19.27 9.43
CA GLY A 30 -14.71 -20.23 8.36
C GLY A 30 -14.57 -19.67 6.94
N GLY A 31 -14.20 -18.40 6.77
CA GLY A 31 -13.97 -17.76 5.47
C GLY A 31 -12.61 -18.09 4.85
N ILE A 32 -12.58 -18.11 3.52
CA ILE A 32 -11.37 -18.21 2.69
C ILE A 32 -10.85 -16.80 2.44
N ALA A 33 -9.54 -16.60 2.56
CA ALA A 33 -8.94 -15.31 2.26
C ALA A 33 -8.99 -14.97 0.77
N GLY A 34 -8.93 -13.69 0.44
CA GLY A 34 -8.87 -13.25 -0.93
C GLY A 34 -7.54 -13.60 -1.58
N ASN A 35 -7.56 -13.95 -2.86
CA ASN A 35 -6.33 -14.16 -3.62
C ASN A 35 -5.63 -12.81 -3.87
N GLY A 36 -4.32 -12.84 -4.07
CA GLY A 36 -3.58 -11.72 -4.61
C GLY A 36 -4.02 -11.44 -6.04
N GLY A 37 -3.95 -10.17 -6.45
CA GLY A 37 -4.23 -9.76 -7.81
C GLY A 37 -3.09 -10.14 -8.76
N ASP A 38 -3.41 -10.38 -10.02
CA ASP A 38 -2.40 -10.69 -11.03
C ASP A 38 -1.57 -9.45 -11.38
N GLY A 39 -0.30 -9.67 -11.74
CA GLY A 39 0.57 -8.63 -12.28
C GLY A 39 0.20 -8.26 -13.71
N GLY A 40 0.47 -7.01 -14.08
CA GLY A 40 0.17 -6.49 -15.40
C GLY A 40 1.15 -6.96 -16.48
N VAL A 41 0.71 -6.99 -17.72
CA VAL A 41 1.58 -7.17 -18.90
C VAL A 41 2.50 -5.95 -19.09
N SER A 42 3.73 -6.20 -19.53
CA SER A 42 4.71 -5.16 -19.87
C SER A 42 4.29 -4.30 -21.07
N GLY A 43 5.04 -3.23 -21.32
CA GLY A 43 4.98 -2.51 -22.58
C GLY A 43 5.38 -3.42 -23.75
N ILE A 44 4.85 -3.11 -24.94
CA ILE A 44 5.06 -3.92 -26.15
C ILE A 44 6.55 -4.02 -26.48
N LEU A 45 7.32 -2.92 -26.43
CA LEU A 45 8.70 -2.90 -26.89
C LEU A 45 9.69 -3.21 -25.76
N LEU A 46 9.54 -2.60 -24.59
CA LEU A 46 10.45 -2.82 -23.47
C LEU A 46 9.74 -2.72 -22.13
N GLY A 47 9.91 -3.73 -21.30
CA GLY A 47 9.52 -3.73 -19.89
C GLY A 47 9.33 -5.14 -19.36
N ASN A 48 9.41 -5.28 -18.04
CA ASN A 48 9.09 -6.54 -17.37
C ASN A 48 7.59 -6.66 -17.12
N GLY A 49 7.07 -7.88 -17.06
CA GLY A 49 5.74 -8.12 -16.52
C GLY A 49 5.69 -7.82 -15.02
N GLY A 50 4.56 -7.34 -14.53
CA GLY A 50 4.41 -6.99 -13.12
C GLY A 50 4.40 -8.22 -12.23
N ALA A 51 4.89 -8.09 -10.99
CA ALA A 51 4.78 -9.14 -9.99
C ALA A 51 3.31 -9.37 -9.59
N GLY A 52 2.94 -10.61 -9.32
CA GLY A 52 1.65 -10.93 -8.72
C GLY A 52 1.58 -10.49 -7.25
N GLY A 53 0.39 -10.11 -6.80
CA GLY A 53 0.14 -9.69 -5.43
C GLY A 53 0.18 -10.85 -4.44
N ALA A 54 0.52 -10.56 -3.18
CA ALA A 54 0.46 -11.57 -2.12
C ALA A 54 -0.99 -11.97 -1.82
N GLY A 55 -1.21 -13.25 -1.52
CA GLY A 55 -2.49 -13.75 -1.07
C GLY A 55 -2.89 -13.23 0.31
N GLY A 56 -4.18 -13.11 0.54
CA GLY A 56 -4.75 -12.68 1.81
C GLY A 56 -4.64 -13.74 2.89
N GLN A 57 -4.83 -13.30 4.13
CA GLN A 57 -4.77 -14.16 5.31
C GLN A 57 -6.14 -14.75 5.65
N GLY A 58 -6.24 -16.06 5.90
CA GLY A 58 -7.53 -16.69 6.18
C GLY A 58 -7.52 -17.56 7.42
N ALA A 59 -8.64 -17.64 8.13
CA ALA A 59 -8.78 -18.49 9.31
C ALA A 59 -8.62 -20.00 8.99
N VAL A 60 -9.08 -20.43 7.81
CA VAL A 60 -9.08 -21.84 7.37
C VAL A 60 -8.18 -22.09 6.15
N LEU A 61 -8.18 -21.18 5.17
CA LEU A 61 -7.35 -21.27 3.97
C LEU A 61 -6.79 -19.89 3.65
N GLY A 62 -5.47 -19.81 3.49
CA GLY A 62 -4.82 -18.61 2.98
C GLY A 62 -5.13 -18.40 1.50
N GLY A 63 -5.25 -17.15 1.06
CA GLY A 63 -5.51 -16.82 -0.34
C GLY A 63 -4.29 -17.17 -1.19
N THR A 64 -4.50 -17.59 -2.43
CA THR A 64 -3.36 -17.81 -3.34
C THR A 64 -2.70 -16.48 -3.68
N GLY A 65 -1.41 -16.50 -4.00
CA GLY A 65 -0.79 -15.34 -4.63
C GLY A 65 -1.29 -15.16 -6.06
N GLY A 66 -1.21 -13.93 -6.56
CA GLY A 66 -1.57 -13.60 -7.94
C GLY A 66 -0.53 -14.11 -8.94
N VAL A 67 -0.93 -14.29 -10.19
CA VAL A 67 -0.05 -14.67 -11.29
C VAL A 67 0.83 -13.47 -11.67
N GLY A 68 2.09 -13.70 -12.02
CA GLY A 68 2.97 -12.68 -12.58
C GLY A 68 2.59 -12.34 -14.02
N GLY A 69 2.69 -11.07 -14.38
CA GLY A 69 2.38 -10.60 -15.73
C GLY A 69 3.40 -11.06 -16.77
N ASN A 70 2.98 -11.17 -18.03
CA ASN A 70 3.89 -11.53 -19.12
C ASN A 70 4.68 -10.31 -19.61
N ALA A 71 5.91 -10.54 -20.07
CA ALA A 71 6.59 -9.59 -20.96
C ALA A 71 6.23 -9.86 -22.43
N VAL A 72 6.40 -8.84 -23.28
CA VAL A 72 6.03 -8.91 -24.70
C VAL A 72 7.24 -9.19 -25.60
N LEU A 73 8.09 -8.20 -25.87
CA LEU A 73 9.21 -8.34 -26.84
C LEU A 73 10.57 -8.40 -26.14
N TYR A 74 10.86 -7.40 -25.30
CA TYR A 74 12.05 -7.35 -24.45
C TYR A 74 11.67 -7.11 -22.99
N GLY A 75 12.11 -7.99 -22.10
CA GLY A 75 11.92 -7.90 -20.66
C GLY A 75 11.52 -9.23 -20.03
N ASN A 76 11.63 -9.33 -18.72
CA ASN A 76 11.34 -10.56 -17.98
C ASN A 76 9.85 -10.68 -17.70
N GLY A 77 9.33 -11.91 -17.67
CA GLY A 77 7.99 -12.15 -17.11
C GLY A 77 8.01 -11.90 -15.61
N GLY A 78 6.90 -11.42 -15.03
CA GLY A 78 6.81 -11.11 -13.62
C GLY A 78 6.80 -12.37 -12.75
N ASN A 79 7.30 -12.25 -11.51
CA ASN A 79 7.18 -13.33 -10.52
C ASN A 79 5.72 -13.45 -10.03
N GLY A 80 5.26 -14.68 -9.80
CA GLY A 80 4.00 -14.90 -9.08
C GLY A 80 4.09 -14.42 -7.63
N GLY A 81 2.96 -13.97 -7.08
CA GLY A 81 2.85 -13.57 -5.69
C GLY A 81 2.91 -14.77 -4.75
N ASN A 82 3.39 -14.57 -3.52
CA ASN A 82 3.34 -15.61 -2.50
C ASN A 82 1.92 -15.75 -1.94
N GLY A 83 1.49 -16.98 -1.66
CA GLY A 83 0.21 -17.20 -1.00
C GLY A 83 0.21 -16.72 0.44
N GLY A 84 -0.97 -16.34 0.91
CA GLY A 84 -1.20 -15.94 2.29
C GLY A 84 -1.18 -17.13 3.23
N ASN A 85 -0.98 -16.87 4.52
CA ASN A 85 -1.01 -17.89 5.55
C ASN A 85 -2.44 -18.37 5.83
N ALA A 86 -2.60 -19.68 6.04
CA ALA A 86 -3.78 -20.18 6.73
C ALA A 86 -3.54 -20.11 8.21
N GLY A 87 -4.59 -19.78 8.92
CA GLY A 87 -4.52 -19.54 10.32
C GLY A 87 -4.35 -20.79 11.19
N THR A 88 -5.45 -21.26 11.81
CA THR A 88 -5.50 -22.61 12.39
C THR A 88 -5.71 -23.69 11.33
N GLY A 89 -6.14 -23.28 10.13
CA GLY A 89 -6.32 -24.18 9.01
C GLY A 89 -4.99 -24.70 8.44
N PRO A 90 -4.97 -25.91 7.85
CA PRO A 90 -3.74 -26.63 7.53
C PRO A 90 -3.01 -26.15 6.27
N THR A 91 -3.58 -25.24 5.48
CA THR A 91 -3.12 -25.02 4.09
C THR A 91 -2.89 -23.53 3.81
N ALA A 92 -1.63 -23.09 3.85
CA ALA A 92 -1.28 -21.80 3.27
C ALA A 92 -1.70 -21.75 1.80
N GLY A 93 -2.01 -20.54 1.31
CA GLY A 93 -2.28 -20.34 -0.11
C GLY A 93 -1.06 -20.69 -0.95
N ASN A 94 -1.30 -21.16 -2.16
CA ASN A 94 -0.23 -21.44 -3.11
C ASN A 94 0.39 -20.13 -3.64
N THR A 95 1.69 -20.17 -3.95
CA THR A 95 2.33 -19.12 -4.77
C THR A 95 1.69 -19.12 -6.16
N GLY A 96 1.42 -17.92 -6.70
CA GLY A 96 0.94 -17.75 -8.07
C GLY A 96 1.97 -18.19 -9.11
N ALA A 97 1.51 -18.42 -10.33
CA ALA A 97 2.39 -18.74 -11.45
C ALA A 97 3.20 -17.51 -11.89
N GLY A 98 4.44 -17.69 -12.36
CA GLY A 98 5.21 -16.64 -13.02
C GLY A 98 4.73 -16.38 -14.44
N GLY A 99 4.98 -15.17 -14.94
CA GLY A 99 4.72 -14.80 -16.33
C GLY A 99 5.85 -15.23 -17.27
N THR A 100 5.56 -15.31 -18.56
CA THR A 100 6.56 -15.62 -19.59
C THR A 100 7.43 -14.40 -19.92
N GLY A 101 8.72 -14.62 -20.17
CA GLY A 101 9.64 -13.62 -20.69
C GLY A 101 9.31 -13.16 -22.10
N GLY A 102 9.90 -12.04 -22.50
CA GLY A 102 9.69 -11.44 -23.82
C GLY A 102 10.16 -12.35 -24.95
N LEU A 103 9.46 -12.28 -26.09
CA LEU A 103 9.69 -13.13 -27.26
C LEU A 103 11.13 -13.09 -27.79
N LEU A 104 11.82 -11.96 -27.66
CA LEU A 104 13.17 -11.77 -28.21
C LEU A 104 14.26 -11.77 -27.13
N LEU A 105 14.02 -11.17 -25.97
CA LEU A 105 14.89 -11.32 -24.80
C LEU A 105 14.09 -11.19 -23.51
N GLY A 106 14.24 -12.14 -22.60
CA GLY A 106 13.60 -12.03 -21.29
C GLY A 106 13.66 -13.32 -20.51
N ALA A 107 14.00 -13.27 -19.22
CA ALA A 107 13.85 -14.42 -18.35
C ALA A 107 12.37 -14.64 -18.02
N ASP A 108 11.95 -15.90 -17.93
CA ASP A 108 10.66 -16.23 -17.36
C ASP A 108 10.61 -15.85 -15.87
N GLY A 109 9.41 -15.51 -15.39
CA GLY A 109 9.15 -15.36 -13.97
C GLY A 109 9.37 -16.68 -13.23
N PHE A 110 9.68 -16.59 -11.93
CA PHE A 110 9.81 -17.78 -11.10
C PHE A 110 8.55 -18.64 -11.21
N ASN A 111 8.74 -19.96 -11.42
CA ASN A 111 7.71 -20.98 -11.61
C ASN A 111 6.78 -20.81 -12.85
N ALA A 112 7.14 -19.95 -13.82
CA ALA A 112 6.34 -19.78 -15.02
C ALA A 112 6.06 -21.12 -15.74
N PRO A 113 4.87 -21.29 -16.35
CA PRO A 113 4.55 -22.49 -17.10
C PRO A 113 5.58 -22.75 -18.20
N ALA A 114 6.05 -24.00 -18.31
CA ALA A 114 7.05 -24.37 -19.30
C ALA A 114 6.51 -24.13 -20.73
N SER A 115 7.27 -23.38 -21.53
CA SER A 115 6.93 -23.12 -22.93
C SER A 115 7.14 -24.36 -23.80
N THR A 116 6.22 -24.58 -24.74
CA THR A 116 6.34 -25.63 -25.77
C THR A 116 7.03 -25.14 -27.04
N SER A 117 7.40 -23.85 -27.11
CA SER A 117 8.09 -23.26 -28.26
C SER A 117 9.60 -23.56 -28.21
N PRO A 118 10.18 -24.22 -29.23
CA PRO A 118 11.62 -24.47 -29.29
C PRO A 118 12.47 -23.19 -29.28
N LEU A 119 11.94 -22.09 -29.83
CA LEU A 119 12.64 -20.80 -29.85
C LEU A 119 12.72 -20.17 -28.44
N HIS A 120 11.66 -20.34 -27.64
CA HIS A 120 11.64 -19.86 -26.25
C HIS A 120 12.62 -20.65 -25.39
N ILE A 121 12.63 -21.98 -25.53
CA ILE A 121 13.54 -22.86 -24.78
C ILE A 121 15.00 -22.48 -25.09
N LEU A 122 15.35 -22.31 -26.37
CA LEU A 122 16.71 -21.90 -26.77
C LEU A 122 17.08 -20.51 -26.22
N GLN A 123 16.12 -19.58 -26.18
CA GLN A 123 16.33 -18.26 -25.58
C GLN A 123 16.65 -18.37 -24.07
N GLN A 124 15.91 -19.18 -23.31
CA GLN A 124 16.18 -19.38 -21.88
C GLN A 124 17.54 -20.06 -21.63
N GLU A 125 17.95 -21.00 -22.49
CA GLU A 125 19.29 -21.61 -22.43
C GLU A 125 20.41 -20.58 -22.71
N ALA A 126 20.23 -19.72 -23.72
CA ALA A 126 21.16 -18.65 -24.02
C ALA A 126 21.28 -17.64 -22.86
N LEU A 127 20.16 -17.25 -22.25
CA LEU A 127 20.14 -16.41 -21.05
C LEU A 127 20.87 -17.06 -19.88
N THR A 128 20.68 -18.36 -19.68
CA THR A 128 21.39 -19.13 -18.64
C THR A 128 22.90 -19.09 -18.86
N ALA A 129 23.37 -19.26 -20.10
CA ALA A 129 24.80 -19.18 -20.43
C ALA A 129 25.38 -17.77 -20.19
N VAL A 130 24.65 -16.72 -20.57
CA VAL A 130 25.05 -15.31 -20.32
C VAL A 130 25.13 -15.03 -18.82
N ASN A 131 24.10 -15.44 -18.06
CA ASN A 131 24.05 -15.22 -16.61
C ASN A 131 25.10 -16.01 -15.85
N ALA A 132 25.54 -17.18 -16.33
CA ALA A 132 26.56 -17.98 -15.67
C ALA A 132 27.88 -17.20 -15.49
N GLN A 133 28.24 -16.38 -16.48
CA GLN A 133 29.46 -15.57 -16.41
C GLN A 133 29.37 -14.51 -15.32
N SER A 134 28.25 -13.77 -15.26
CA SER A 134 28.07 -12.72 -14.25
C SER A 134 27.83 -13.30 -12.86
N GLN A 135 27.14 -14.44 -12.75
CA GLN A 135 26.94 -15.15 -11.49
C GLN A 135 28.29 -15.58 -10.91
N ASN A 136 29.22 -16.07 -11.73
CA ASN A 136 30.57 -16.44 -11.29
C ASN A 136 31.43 -15.24 -10.90
N LEU A 137 31.31 -14.12 -11.64
CA LEU A 137 32.17 -12.95 -11.44
C LEU A 137 31.68 -12.01 -10.33
N LEU A 138 30.36 -11.83 -10.23
CA LEU A 138 29.71 -10.79 -9.42
C LEU A 138 28.73 -11.37 -8.38
N GLY A 139 28.51 -12.69 -8.37
CA GLY A 139 27.54 -13.34 -7.49
C GLY A 139 26.08 -13.05 -7.83
N ARG A 140 25.81 -12.40 -8.96
CA ARG A 140 24.48 -11.99 -9.42
C ARG A 140 24.31 -12.17 -10.94
N PRO A 141 23.12 -12.57 -11.40
CA PRO A 141 22.82 -12.65 -12.83
C PRO A 141 22.73 -11.24 -13.44
N LEU A 142 22.92 -11.13 -14.75
CA LEU A 142 22.71 -9.88 -15.48
C LEU A 142 21.22 -9.66 -15.75
N ILE A 143 20.53 -10.71 -16.21
CA ILE A 143 19.13 -10.70 -16.64
C ILE A 143 18.42 -11.85 -15.95
N ALA A 144 17.78 -11.57 -14.81
CA ALA A 144 16.93 -12.54 -14.13
C ALA A 144 16.10 -11.82 -13.08
N ASN A 145 14.93 -12.34 -12.74
CA ASN A 145 14.26 -11.89 -11.54
C ASN A 145 14.91 -12.48 -10.30
N GLY A 146 14.74 -11.79 -9.18
CA GLY A 146 15.12 -12.30 -7.88
C GLY A 146 14.28 -13.51 -7.51
N LEU A 147 14.91 -14.50 -6.89
CA LEU A 147 14.22 -15.69 -6.39
C LEU A 147 13.28 -15.28 -5.24
N PRO A 148 12.00 -15.67 -5.28
CA PRO A 148 11.11 -15.46 -4.14
C PRO A 148 11.59 -16.17 -2.88
N GLY A 149 11.43 -15.52 -1.73
CA GLY A 149 11.63 -16.14 -0.43
C GLY A 149 10.67 -17.30 -0.22
N ALA A 150 11.14 -18.36 0.43
CA ALA A 150 10.32 -19.56 0.64
C ALA A 150 9.09 -19.23 1.51
N PRO A 151 7.85 -19.59 1.09
CA PRO A 151 6.64 -19.38 1.88
C PRO A 151 6.73 -20.02 3.27
N GLY A 152 6.13 -19.36 4.27
CA GLY A 152 6.12 -19.82 5.66
C GLY A 152 7.47 -19.80 6.38
N THR A 153 8.47 -19.08 5.85
CA THR A 153 9.81 -18.98 6.47
C THR A 153 10.22 -17.56 6.85
N GLY A 154 9.47 -16.55 6.42
CA GLY A 154 9.83 -15.14 6.58
C GLY A 154 11.13 -14.73 5.89
N LYS A 155 11.68 -15.57 4.99
CA LYS A 155 12.91 -15.24 4.26
C LYS A 155 12.65 -14.15 3.23
N ASP A 156 13.60 -13.22 3.13
CA ASP A 156 13.56 -12.17 2.12
C ASP A 156 13.63 -12.74 0.71
N GLY A 157 13.02 -12.02 -0.24
CA GLY A 157 13.23 -12.25 -1.66
C GLY A 157 14.63 -11.81 -2.06
N LEU A 158 15.27 -12.55 -2.97
CA LEU A 158 16.57 -12.17 -3.47
C LEU A 158 16.48 -10.96 -4.41
N PRO A 159 17.56 -10.16 -4.55
CA PRO A 159 17.62 -9.10 -5.54
C PRO A 159 17.50 -9.61 -6.98
N GLY A 160 16.94 -8.77 -7.85
CA GLY A 160 16.96 -8.98 -9.29
C GLY A 160 18.37 -8.92 -9.90
N GLY A 161 18.46 -9.32 -11.16
CA GLY A 161 19.65 -9.22 -11.99
C GLY A 161 20.17 -7.79 -12.08
N ILE A 162 21.45 -7.63 -12.43
CA ILE A 162 22.12 -6.31 -12.39
C ILE A 162 21.50 -5.34 -13.40
N LEU A 163 21.19 -5.80 -14.61
CA LEU A 163 20.69 -4.94 -15.70
C LEU A 163 19.17 -5.02 -15.84
N PHE A 164 18.63 -6.23 -15.89
CA PHE A 164 17.20 -6.48 -15.97
C PHE A 164 16.80 -7.51 -14.92
N GLY A 165 15.80 -7.16 -14.11
CA GLY A 165 15.32 -8.09 -13.11
C GLY A 165 14.45 -7.42 -12.09
N ASP A 166 13.24 -7.96 -11.93
CA ASP A 166 12.40 -7.62 -10.81
C ASP A 166 12.95 -8.26 -9.54
N GLY A 167 12.66 -7.65 -8.39
CA GLY A 167 12.97 -8.26 -7.10
C GLY A 167 12.16 -9.53 -6.84
N GLY A 168 12.74 -10.47 -6.09
CA GLY A 168 11.99 -11.63 -5.59
C GLY A 168 10.96 -11.21 -4.56
N ALA A 169 9.78 -11.83 -4.57
CA ALA A 169 8.80 -11.60 -3.51
C ALA A 169 9.32 -12.14 -2.16
N GLY A 170 9.07 -11.43 -1.06
CA GLY A 170 9.39 -11.89 0.29
C GLY A 170 8.53 -13.09 0.70
N GLY A 171 9.13 -14.08 1.36
CA GLY A 171 8.42 -15.26 1.85
C GLY A 171 7.44 -14.89 2.98
N SER A 172 6.26 -15.50 3.00
CA SER A 172 5.34 -15.35 4.13
C SER A 172 5.96 -15.85 5.44
N GLY A 173 5.60 -15.26 6.57
CA GLY A 173 6.12 -15.61 7.89
C GLY A 173 5.66 -17.00 8.35
N GLY A 174 6.58 -17.77 8.93
CA GLY A 174 6.26 -18.98 9.69
C GLY A 174 5.78 -18.65 11.11
N PRO A 175 5.48 -19.65 11.95
CA PRO A 175 5.01 -19.43 13.32
C PRO A 175 5.81 -18.38 14.09
N SER A 176 5.13 -17.34 14.57
CA SER A 176 5.69 -16.18 15.28
C SER A 176 6.74 -15.36 14.51
N GLN A 177 6.76 -15.44 13.17
CA GLN A 177 7.69 -14.71 12.32
C GLN A 177 7.01 -13.65 11.46
N ASN A 178 7.74 -12.59 11.20
CA ASN A 178 7.38 -11.60 10.20
C ASN A 178 7.47 -12.20 8.79
N GLY A 179 6.78 -11.58 7.84
CA GLY A 179 7.06 -11.81 6.42
C GLY A 179 8.43 -11.25 6.04
N GLY A 180 9.08 -11.90 5.09
CA GLY A 180 10.35 -11.45 4.54
C GLY A 180 10.18 -10.18 3.70
N ALA A 181 11.22 -9.36 3.63
CA ALA A 181 11.25 -8.23 2.72
C ALA A 181 11.25 -8.69 1.26
N GLY A 182 10.66 -7.88 0.38
CA GLY A 182 10.84 -8.04 -1.06
C GLY A 182 12.26 -7.69 -1.48
N GLY A 183 12.78 -8.39 -2.49
CA GLY A 183 14.08 -8.12 -3.06
C GLY A 183 14.10 -6.80 -3.82
N ALA A 184 15.23 -6.11 -3.85
CA ALA A 184 15.44 -4.95 -4.70
C ALA A 184 15.57 -5.37 -6.18
N ALA A 185 15.08 -4.55 -7.09
CA ALA A 185 15.37 -4.69 -8.51
C ALA A 185 16.79 -4.20 -8.87
N GLY A 186 17.20 -4.47 -10.12
CA GLY A 186 18.50 -4.06 -10.70
C GLY A 186 18.54 -2.63 -11.21
N LEU A 187 19.09 -2.45 -12.42
CA LEU A 187 19.00 -1.19 -13.15
C LEU A 187 17.58 -0.94 -13.67
N LEU A 188 16.96 -1.98 -14.25
CA LEU A 188 15.59 -1.98 -14.76
C LEU A 188 14.79 -3.13 -14.15
N GLY A 189 13.65 -2.82 -13.56
CA GLY A 189 12.73 -3.81 -12.98
C GLY A 189 11.99 -3.27 -11.77
N THR A 190 10.89 -3.90 -11.40
CA THR A 190 10.08 -3.52 -10.22
C THR A 190 10.60 -4.21 -8.96
N GLY A 191 10.52 -3.52 -7.82
CA GLY A 191 10.84 -4.12 -6.53
C GLY A 191 9.91 -5.30 -6.22
N GLY A 192 10.43 -6.31 -5.51
CA GLY A 192 9.63 -7.46 -5.11
C GLY A 192 8.59 -7.08 -4.06
N ALA A 193 7.42 -7.71 -4.10
CA ALA A 193 6.42 -7.54 -3.03
C ALA A 193 6.95 -8.09 -1.69
N GLY A 194 6.59 -7.44 -0.58
CA GLY A 194 6.87 -7.93 0.76
C GLY A 194 6.04 -9.16 1.12
N GLY A 195 6.61 -10.06 1.92
CA GLY A 195 5.92 -11.25 2.42
C GLY A 195 4.89 -10.90 3.49
N ALA A 196 3.79 -11.65 3.55
CA ALA A 196 2.79 -11.46 4.58
C ALA A 196 3.25 -12.02 5.95
N GLY A 197 2.92 -11.36 7.06
CA GLY A 197 3.26 -11.80 8.41
C GLY A 197 2.46 -13.01 8.89
N TRP A 198 2.95 -13.71 9.91
CA TRP A 198 2.26 -14.88 10.47
C TRP A 198 1.02 -14.50 11.29
N GLY A 199 -0.12 -15.14 11.01
CA GLY A 199 -1.33 -15.01 11.80
C GLY A 199 -1.34 -15.94 13.02
N SER A 200 -1.58 -15.40 14.21
CA SER A 200 -1.48 -16.14 15.48
C SER A 200 -2.83 -16.62 16.03
N PHE A 201 -2.87 -17.89 16.46
CA PHE A 201 -3.95 -18.53 17.23
C PHE A 201 -3.47 -19.19 18.52
N SER A 202 -2.16 -19.18 18.74
CA SER A 202 -1.53 -19.62 19.98
C SER A 202 -1.05 -18.39 20.74
N SER A 203 -0.57 -18.56 21.97
CA SER A 203 -0.06 -17.47 22.83
C SER A 203 1.20 -16.75 22.29
N ALA A 204 1.55 -16.95 21.01
CA ALA A 204 2.67 -16.29 20.34
C ALA A 204 2.23 -14.97 19.66
N PRO A 205 3.10 -13.96 19.56
CA PRO A 205 2.82 -12.74 18.80
C PRO A 205 2.53 -13.03 17.33
N SER A 206 1.65 -12.21 16.75
CA SER A 206 1.49 -12.17 15.30
C SER A 206 2.74 -11.56 14.64
N GLY A 207 2.98 -11.93 13.38
CA GLY A 207 4.08 -11.41 12.60
C GLY A 207 3.70 -10.16 11.81
N ASN A 208 4.64 -9.23 11.66
CA ASN A 208 4.49 -8.08 10.78
C ASN A 208 4.62 -8.47 9.31
N GLY A 209 4.06 -7.67 8.42
CA GLY A 209 4.35 -7.77 6.99
C GLY A 209 5.78 -7.33 6.68
N GLY A 210 6.39 -7.97 5.68
CA GLY A 210 7.70 -7.57 5.16
C GLY A 210 7.61 -6.31 4.30
N ALA A 211 8.66 -5.50 4.29
CA ALA A 211 8.71 -4.33 3.41
C ALA A 211 8.75 -4.74 1.93
N GLY A 212 8.21 -3.90 1.05
CA GLY A 212 8.41 -4.03 -0.39
C GLY A 212 9.85 -3.67 -0.78
N GLY A 213 10.37 -4.34 -1.80
CA GLY A 213 11.71 -4.08 -2.33
C GLY A 213 11.76 -2.77 -3.12
N SER A 214 12.94 -2.15 -3.23
CA SER A 214 13.09 -0.96 -4.07
C SER A 214 12.99 -1.29 -5.56
N GLY A 215 12.40 -0.38 -6.34
CA GLY A 215 12.43 -0.41 -7.79
C GLY A 215 13.84 -0.23 -8.36
N GLY A 216 14.00 -0.55 -9.64
CA GLY A 216 15.28 -0.52 -10.32
C GLY A 216 15.85 0.89 -10.43
N TRP A 217 17.17 1.04 -10.37
CA TRP A 217 17.79 2.37 -10.23
C TRP A 217 17.35 3.37 -11.31
N TRP A 218 17.14 2.94 -12.55
CA TRP A 218 16.63 3.79 -13.63
C TRP A 218 15.11 3.77 -13.73
N PHE A 219 14.55 2.62 -14.06
CA PHE A 219 13.11 2.43 -14.22
C PHE A 219 12.66 1.24 -13.40
N GLY A 220 11.57 1.43 -12.66
CA GLY A 220 11.07 0.42 -11.77
C GLY A 220 10.29 1.01 -10.62
N ASP A 221 9.06 0.55 -10.44
CA ASP A 221 8.27 0.90 -9.28
C ASP A 221 8.75 0.13 -8.05
N GLY A 222 8.55 0.72 -6.88
CA GLY A 222 8.76 0.03 -5.62
C GLY A 222 7.77 -1.12 -5.44
N GLY A 223 8.21 -2.17 -4.75
CA GLY A 223 7.36 -3.30 -4.39
C GLY A 223 6.30 -2.91 -3.37
N VAL A 224 5.14 -3.56 -3.43
CA VAL A 224 4.08 -3.39 -2.41
C VAL A 224 4.52 -4.03 -1.09
N GLY A 225 4.21 -3.42 0.05
CA GLY A 225 4.46 -3.97 1.38
C GLY A 225 3.54 -5.16 1.70
N GLY A 226 4.07 -6.14 2.44
CA GLY A 226 3.32 -7.31 2.86
C GLY A 226 2.26 -6.99 3.93
N SER A 227 1.17 -7.75 3.98
CA SER A 227 0.16 -7.59 5.03
C SER A 227 0.65 -8.10 6.39
N GLY A 228 0.22 -7.45 7.46
CA GLY A 228 0.41 -7.91 8.84
C GLY A 228 -0.41 -9.17 9.14
N GLY A 229 0.13 -10.04 9.99
CA GLY A 229 -0.57 -11.21 10.49
C GLY A 229 -1.60 -10.83 11.56
N PHE A 230 -2.73 -11.51 11.62
CA PHE A 230 -3.72 -11.23 12.67
C PHE A 230 -3.39 -11.91 14.00
N ALA A 231 -4.12 -11.58 15.08
CA ALA A 231 -4.01 -12.19 16.40
C ALA A 231 -5.38 -12.65 16.96
N ASP A 232 -5.49 -13.92 17.35
CA ASP A 232 -6.72 -14.58 17.86
C ASP A 232 -6.53 -15.24 19.25
N ASN A 233 -5.71 -14.66 20.14
CA ASN A 233 -5.49 -15.18 21.51
C ASN A 233 -5.96 -14.27 22.68
N THR A 234 -6.24 -14.87 23.85
CA THR A 234 -6.68 -14.24 25.11
C THR A 234 -5.63 -13.36 25.81
N ALA A 235 -4.35 -13.47 25.45
CA ALA A 235 -3.33 -12.48 25.83
C ALA A 235 -3.44 -11.24 24.91
N ALA A 236 -3.30 -10.04 25.46
CA ALA A 236 -3.38 -8.76 24.75
C ALA A 236 -2.28 -8.61 23.68
N LEU A 237 -2.44 -9.30 22.55
CA LEU A 237 -1.52 -9.32 21.43
C LEU A 237 -2.15 -8.52 20.30
N ALA A 238 -1.37 -7.58 19.77
CA ALA A 238 -1.76 -6.82 18.60
C ALA A 238 -1.72 -7.69 17.34
N GLY A 239 -2.56 -7.37 16.36
CA GLY A 239 -2.29 -7.75 14.98
C GLY A 239 -0.98 -7.12 14.53
N GLY A 240 -0.27 -7.83 13.65
CA GLY A 240 1.01 -7.41 13.11
C GLY A 240 0.84 -6.18 12.25
N VAL A 241 1.85 -5.32 12.21
CA VAL A 241 1.80 -4.13 11.35
C VAL A 241 1.98 -4.53 9.89
N GLY A 242 1.38 -3.77 8.98
CA GLY A 242 1.66 -3.88 7.56
C GLY A 242 3.08 -3.45 7.22
N GLY A 243 3.70 -4.10 6.24
CA GLY A 243 5.03 -3.73 5.74
C GLY A 243 4.98 -2.43 4.96
N ALA A 244 6.04 -1.62 5.01
CA ALA A 244 6.14 -0.43 4.18
C ALA A 244 6.27 -0.79 2.70
N GLY A 245 5.76 0.04 1.81
CA GLY A 245 6.02 -0.04 0.38
C GLY A 245 7.46 0.35 0.05
N GLY A 246 7.99 -0.24 -1.02
CA GLY A 246 9.33 0.03 -1.52
C GLY A 246 9.42 1.38 -2.20
N ALA A 247 10.60 2.00 -2.20
CA ALA A 247 10.83 3.22 -2.97
C ALA A 247 10.92 2.92 -4.47
N GLY A 248 10.44 3.85 -5.30
CA GLY A 248 10.62 3.81 -6.75
C GLY A 248 12.06 4.09 -7.17
N GLY A 249 12.40 3.63 -8.38
CA GLY A 249 13.61 3.99 -9.11
C GLY A 249 13.67 5.45 -9.53
N LEU A 250 14.68 5.90 -10.28
CA LEU A 250 14.80 7.30 -10.74
C LEU A 250 13.49 7.85 -11.35
N PHE A 251 12.81 7.04 -12.16
CA PHE A 251 11.53 7.36 -12.78
C PHE A 251 10.33 6.57 -12.22
N GLY A 252 10.53 5.72 -11.23
CA GLY A 252 9.49 4.81 -10.73
C GLY A 252 8.54 5.45 -9.72
N ALA A 253 7.36 4.84 -9.57
CA ALA A 253 6.46 5.12 -8.46
C ALA A 253 6.92 4.41 -7.19
N GLY A 254 6.53 4.94 -6.03
CA GLY A 254 6.62 4.20 -4.78
C GLY A 254 5.60 3.05 -4.76
N GLY A 255 5.94 1.95 -4.08
CA GLY A 255 5.00 0.86 -3.85
C GLY A 255 4.04 1.18 -2.71
N ASP A 256 2.86 0.56 -2.72
CA ASP A 256 1.87 0.76 -1.65
C ASP A 256 2.30 0.09 -0.34
N GLY A 257 1.85 0.64 0.79
CA GLY A 257 1.99 0.03 2.09
C GLY A 257 1.05 -1.17 2.27
N GLY A 258 1.53 -2.18 2.99
CA GLY A 258 0.72 -3.35 3.33
C GLY A 258 -0.34 -3.05 4.39
N ALA A 259 -1.46 -3.77 4.36
CA ALA A 259 -2.49 -3.64 5.39
C ALA A 259 -2.03 -4.20 6.74
N GLY A 260 -2.49 -3.63 7.85
CA GLY A 260 -2.30 -4.17 9.20
C GLY A 260 -3.16 -5.41 9.46
N GLY A 261 -2.67 -6.32 10.31
CA GLY A 261 -3.38 -7.53 10.72
C GLY A 261 -4.45 -7.24 11.78
N GLY A 262 -5.54 -8.01 11.81
CA GLY A 262 -6.60 -7.81 12.80
C GLY A 262 -6.29 -8.40 14.19
N GLY A 263 -6.97 -7.93 15.25
CA GLY A 263 -6.90 -8.48 16.62
C GLY A 263 -8.29 -8.84 17.17
N PHE A 264 -8.52 -10.10 17.55
CA PHE A 264 -9.88 -10.67 17.65
C PHE A 264 -10.29 -11.28 19.01
N ALA A 265 -9.36 -11.64 19.88
CA ALA A 265 -9.66 -12.62 20.94
C ALA A 265 -9.82 -12.08 22.37
N SER A 266 -9.63 -10.79 22.60
CA SER A 266 -9.80 -10.18 23.92
C SER A 266 -10.41 -8.78 23.79
N GLY A 267 -11.12 -8.31 24.83
CA GLY A 267 -11.63 -6.93 24.89
C GLY A 267 -10.55 -5.85 24.79
N THR A 268 -9.28 -6.23 24.89
CA THR A 268 -8.12 -5.35 24.71
C THR A 268 -7.34 -5.60 23.41
N ALA A 269 -7.81 -6.48 22.52
CA ALA A 269 -7.07 -6.82 21.31
C ALA A 269 -6.92 -5.61 20.37
N VAL A 270 -5.71 -5.38 19.90
CA VAL A 270 -5.35 -4.20 19.08
C VAL A 270 -5.19 -4.64 17.63
N GLY A 271 -5.75 -3.90 16.70
CA GLY A 271 -5.45 -4.07 15.29
C GLY A 271 -4.07 -3.52 14.94
N GLY A 272 -3.34 -4.20 14.07
CA GLY A 272 -2.05 -3.74 13.58
C GLY A 272 -2.19 -2.47 12.73
N THR A 273 -1.21 -1.58 12.77
CA THR A 273 -1.21 -0.40 11.90
C THR A 273 -0.93 -0.78 10.45
N GLY A 274 -1.45 -0.01 9.50
CA GLY A 274 -1.07 -0.12 8.10
C GLY A 274 0.38 0.33 7.87
N GLY A 275 1.02 -0.23 6.84
CA GLY A 275 2.36 0.15 6.41
C GLY A 275 2.36 1.47 5.65
N ALA A 276 3.45 2.23 5.73
CA ALA A 276 3.59 3.45 4.95
C ALA A 276 3.77 3.14 3.45
N GLY A 277 3.27 4.01 2.58
CA GLY A 277 3.58 3.97 1.16
C GLY A 277 5.03 4.36 0.87
N GLY A 278 5.58 3.81 -0.21
CA GLY A 278 6.93 4.08 -0.67
C GLY A 278 7.09 5.45 -1.31
N GLY A 279 8.29 6.02 -1.22
CA GLY A 279 8.60 7.29 -1.91
C GLY A 279 8.69 7.09 -3.43
N GLY A 280 8.17 8.07 -4.18
CA GLY A 280 8.35 8.14 -5.63
C GLY A 280 9.79 8.47 -6.03
N GLY A 281 10.15 8.09 -7.25
CA GLY A 281 11.44 8.35 -7.86
C GLY A 281 11.76 9.82 -8.04
N LEU A 282 13.04 10.21 -7.93
CA LEU A 282 13.47 11.61 -8.01
C LEU A 282 12.90 12.36 -9.23
N LEU A 283 12.81 11.69 -10.37
CA LEU A 283 12.29 12.20 -11.65
C LEU A 283 10.96 11.56 -12.06
N GLY A 284 10.36 10.69 -11.23
CA GLY A 284 9.15 9.93 -11.56
C GLY A 284 7.98 10.83 -11.97
N GLY A 285 7.87 12.00 -11.36
CA GLY A 285 6.86 13.00 -11.70
C GLY A 285 6.88 13.49 -13.15
N LEU A 286 8.01 13.45 -13.85
CA LEU A 286 8.06 13.85 -15.26
C LEU A 286 7.31 12.87 -16.17
N ILE A 287 7.09 11.65 -15.71
CA ILE A 287 6.33 10.62 -16.42
C ILE A 287 5.04 10.23 -15.70
N GLY A 288 4.63 11.03 -14.71
CA GLY A 288 3.38 10.85 -13.97
C GLY A 288 3.45 9.89 -12.78
N ALA A 289 4.62 9.35 -12.44
CA ALA A 289 4.79 8.52 -11.26
C ALA A 289 4.79 9.35 -9.96
N GLY A 290 4.33 8.75 -8.87
CA GLY A 290 4.13 9.40 -7.57
C GLY A 290 4.61 8.56 -6.38
N GLY A 291 4.27 8.99 -5.18
CA GLY A 291 4.41 8.16 -3.99
C GLY A 291 3.34 7.06 -3.94
N GLY A 292 3.66 5.94 -3.31
CA GLY A 292 2.71 4.85 -3.09
C GLY A 292 1.71 5.18 -1.99
N ASP A 293 0.55 4.52 -1.99
CA ASP A 293 -0.49 4.72 -0.99
C ASP A 293 -0.12 4.07 0.35
N GLY A 294 -0.64 4.62 1.45
CA GLY A 294 -0.54 4.01 2.76
C GLY A 294 -1.48 2.81 2.90
N GLY A 295 -1.02 1.76 3.59
CA GLY A 295 -1.84 0.58 3.88
C GLY A 295 -2.95 0.88 4.89
N ALA A 296 -4.09 0.19 4.78
CA ALA A 296 -5.14 0.27 5.79
C ALA A 296 -4.71 -0.34 7.14
N GLY A 297 -5.23 0.16 8.24
CA GLY A 297 -5.11 -0.49 9.55
C GLY A 297 -5.87 -1.81 9.63
N GLY A 298 -5.54 -2.63 10.63
CA GLY A 298 -6.25 -3.86 10.95
C GLY A 298 -7.38 -3.61 11.95
N PHE A 299 -8.48 -4.36 11.82
CA PHE A 299 -9.57 -4.33 12.81
C PHE A 299 -9.06 -4.74 14.19
N GLY A 300 -9.57 -4.17 15.28
CA GLY A 300 -9.28 -4.67 16.63
C GLY A 300 -10.49 -4.62 17.55
N VAL A 301 -10.68 -5.65 18.37
CA VAL A 301 -11.80 -5.67 19.33
C VAL A 301 -11.66 -4.56 20.36
N GLY A 302 -10.47 -4.38 20.93
CA GLY A 302 -10.17 -3.31 21.88
C GLY A 302 -9.83 -1.99 21.20
N THR A 303 -8.88 -1.99 20.26
CA THR A 303 -8.55 -0.76 19.51
C THR A 303 -8.27 -1.06 18.04
N GLY A 304 -8.76 -0.21 17.15
CA GLY A 304 -8.52 -0.34 15.72
C GLY A 304 -7.11 0.10 15.36
N GLY A 305 -6.50 -0.56 14.39
CA GLY A 305 -5.19 -0.16 13.85
C GLY A 305 -5.29 1.14 13.05
N ALA A 306 -4.32 2.03 13.22
CA ALA A 306 -4.23 3.24 12.40
C ALA A 306 -3.85 2.90 10.94
N GLY A 307 -4.27 3.73 10.00
CA GLY A 307 -3.81 3.68 8.61
C GLY A 307 -2.36 4.14 8.47
N GLY A 308 -1.66 3.60 7.48
CA GLY A 308 -0.30 4.01 7.13
C GLY A 308 -0.27 5.35 6.40
N ALA A 309 0.81 6.12 6.53
CA ALA A 309 0.98 7.34 5.76
C ALA A 309 1.23 7.04 4.27
N GLY A 310 0.73 7.89 3.38
CA GLY A 310 1.09 7.86 1.96
C GLY A 310 2.54 8.29 1.74
N GLY A 311 3.15 7.74 0.69
CA GLY A 311 4.50 8.08 0.26
C GLY A 311 4.60 9.46 -0.36
N ASN A 312 5.70 10.16 -0.13
CA ASN A 312 5.96 11.42 -0.84
C ASN A 312 6.30 11.15 -2.32
N ALA A 313 5.95 12.07 -3.20
CA ALA A 313 6.37 12.03 -4.59
C ALA A 313 7.89 12.26 -4.76
N GLY A 314 8.34 12.16 -6.01
CA GLY A 314 9.69 12.54 -6.43
C GLY A 314 10.00 14.02 -6.22
N ALA A 315 11.29 14.37 -6.13
CA ALA A 315 11.67 15.76 -5.82
C ALA A 315 11.21 16.76 -6.89
N LEU A 316 11.19 16.40 -8.18
CA LEU A 316 10.81 17.35 -9.23
C LEU A 316 9.30 17.45 -9.44
N GLY A 317 8.56 16.38 -9.27
CA GLY A 317 7.12 16.38 -9.50
C GLY A 317 6.46 15.05 -9.15
N GLY A 318 5.16 14.99 -9.41
CA GLY A 318 4.34 13.80 -9.21
C GLY A 318 3.40 13.95 -8.03
N PRO A 319 2.32 13.12 -7.99
CA PRO A 319 1.39 13.12 -6.87
C PRO A 319 2.02 12.47 -5.63
N GLY A 320 1.69 13.00 -4.46
CA GLY A 320 1.89 12.26 -3.22
C GLY A 320 0.88 11.12 -3.10
N GLY A 321 1.26 10.01 -2.47
CA GLY A 321 0.36 8.89 -2.21
C GLY A 321 -0.69 9.24 -1.17
N SER A 322 -1.86 8.62 -1.26
CA SER A 322 -2.92 8.78 -0.27
C SER A 322 -2.58 8.08 1.05
N GLY A 323 -3.12 8.60 2.15
CA GLY A 323 -3.04 7.95 3.45
C GLY A 323 -4.00 6.78 3.56
N GLY A 324 -3.57 5.72 4.26
CA GLY A 324 -4.37 4.53 4.49
C GLY A 324 -5.54 4.77 5.43
N LEU A 325 -6.59 3.96 5.30
CA LEU A 325 -7.75 4.03 6.18
C LEU A 325 -7.41 3.52 7.59
N GLY A 326 -7.91 4.22 8.61
CA GLY A 326 -7.96 3.70 9.97
C GLY A 326 -9.04 2.62 10.10
N ALA A 327 -8.79 1.62 10.94
CA ALA A 327 -9.67 0.48 11.07
C ALA A 327 -10.67 0.61 12.22
N SER A 328 -11.80 -0.06 12.07
CA SER A 328 -12.84 -0.09 13.08
C SER A 328 -12.46 -0.88 14.34
N ALA A 329 -13.14 -0.56 15.43
CA ALA A 329 -13.08 -1.30 16.69
C ALA A 329 -14.48 -1.62 17.24
N THR A 330 -14.59 -2.53 18.21
CA THR A 330 -15.89 -2.85 18.84
C THR A 330 -16.03 -2.39 20.28
N GLN A 331 -14.95 -2.35 21.07
CA GLN A 331 -14.99 -2.09 22.51
C GLN A 331 -14.14 -0.88 22.96
N GLY A 332 -13.35 -0.29 22.08
CA GLY A 332 -12.57 0.89 22.40
C GLY A 332 -12.33 1.75 21.17
N PRO A 333 -11.38 2.70 21.21
CA PRO A 333 -11.21 3.67 20.14
C PRO A 333 -10.84 2.98 18.83
N ALA A 334 -11.39 3.49 17.74
CA ALA A 334 -11.00 3.06 16.41
C ALA A 334 -9.62 3.61 16.02
N GLY A 335 -9.06 3.12 14.91
CA GLY A 335 -7.78 3.57 14.40
C GLY A 335 -7.88 4.86 13.60
N ALA A 336 -6.92 5.77 13.77
CA ALA A 336 -6.86 7.01 12.99
C ALA A 336 -6.52 6.74 11.51
N GLY A 337 -6.96 7.64 10.63
CA GLY A 337 -6.54 7.63 9.24
C GLY A 337 -5.08 8.06 9.06
N GLY A 338 -4.42 7.53 8.03
CA GLY A 338 -3.04 7.89 7.69
C GLY A 338 -2.96 9.25 7.00
N HIS A 339 -1.84 9.96 7.16
CA HIS A 339 -1.61 11.21 6.45
C HIS A 339 -1.32 10.96 4.96
N GLY A 340 -1.75 11.87 4.09
CA GLY A 340 -1.37 11.89 2.68
C GLY A 340 0.08 12.34 2.48
N GLY A 341 0.75 11.79 1.48
CA GLY A 341 2.10 12.16 1.07
C GLY A 341 2.16 13.51 0.37
N SER A 342 3.30 14.20 0.46
CA SER A 342 3.50 15.47 -0.23
C SER A 342 3.78 15.28 -1.72
N ALA A 343 3.34 16.24 -2.54
CA ALA A 343 3.66 16.32 -3.96
C ALA A 343 5.16 16.62 -4.20
N GLY A 344 5.58 16.46 -5.46
CA GLY A 344 6.91 16.88 -5.89
C GLY A 344 7.02 18.41 -6.02
N PHE A 345 8.25 18.93 -6.08
CA PHE A 345 8.49 20.37 -5.96
C PHE A 345 7.84 21.19 -7.06
N LEU A 346 7.85 20.78 -8.34
CA LEU A 346 7.35 21.64 -9.42
C LEU A 346 5.85 21.47 -9.62
N PHE A 347 5.37 20.24 -9.78
CA PHE A 347 3.98 19.95 -10.14
C PHE A 347 3.51 18.62 -9.56
N GLY A 348 2.19 18.51 -9.39
CA GLY A 348 1.52 17.36 -8.79
C GLY A 348 0.69 17.75 -7.57
N PRO A 349 -0.38 17.02 -7.26
CA PRO A 349 -1.15 17.20 -6.04
C PRO A 349 -0.53 16.47 -4.84
N GLY A 350 -0.71 17.00 -3.64
CA GLY A 350 -0.51 16.22 -2.42
C GLY A 350 -1.56 15.11 -2.32
N GLY A 351 -1.19 14.00 -1.69
CA GLY A 351 -2.09 12.88 -1.47
C GLY A 351 -3.20 13.22 -0.48
N ALA A 352 -4.36 12.60 -0.62
CA ALA A 352 -5.45 12.74 0.35
C ALA A 352 -5.07 12.04 1.68
N GLY A 353 -5.57 12.55 2.80
CA GLY A 353 -5.53 11.83 4.07
C GLY A 353 -6.56 10.71 4.12
N GLY A 354 -6.23 9.64 4.85
CA GLY A 354 -7.13 8.50 5.05
C GLY A 354 -8.25 8.81 6.05
N ALA A 355 -9.39 8.14 5.91
CA ALA A 355 -10.47 8.25 6.89
C ALA A 355 -10.10 7.59 8.22
N GLY A 356 -10.60 8.13 9.32
CA GLY A 356 -10.60 7.45 10.62
C GLY A 356 -11.59 6.28 10.66
N GLY A 357 -11.26 5.25 11.44
CA GLY A 357 -12.12 4.11 11.68
C GLY A 357 -13.27 4.43 12.65
N TYR A 358 -14.23 3.52 12.72
CA TYR A 358 -15.44 3.71 13.54
C TYR A 358 -15.64 2.63 14.60
N THR A 359 -16.39 2.93 15.66
CA THR A 359 -16.46 2.04 16.84
C THR A 359 -17.79 2.05 17.60
N TYR A 360 -18.13 0.88 18.16
CA TYR A 360 -19.32 0.64 18.97
C TYR A 360 -19.09 0.72 20.49
N GLY A 361 -17.87 0.96 20.95
CA GLY A 361 -17.52 0.94 22.38
C GLY A 361 -16.50 1.98 22.80
N GLY A 362 -16.27 3.01 21.98
CA GLY A 362 -15.32 4.08 22.27
C GLY A 362 -15.55 5.29 21.36
N ASP A 363 -14.56 6.17 21.29
CA ASP A 363 -14.64 7.35 20.43
C ASP A 363 -14.23 7.02 18.99
N GLY A 364 -14.89 7.69 18.05
CA GLY A 364 -14.52 7.67 16.65
C GLY A 364 -13.11 8.22 16.45
N ALA A 365 -12.39 7.69 15.46
CA ALA A 365 -11.00 8.07 15.24
C ALA A 365 -10.83 9.28 14.33
N ALA A 366 -9.75 10.03 14.50
CA ALA A 366 -9.47 11.15 13.61
C ALA A 366 -9.17 10.71 12.17
N GLY A 367 -9.58 11.53 11.20
CA GLY A 367 -9.10 11.45 9.83
C GLY A 367 -7.66 11.95 9.71
N GLY A 368 -6.93 11.44 8.72
CA GLY A 368 -5.56 11.85 8.44
C GLY A 368 -5.50 13.19 7.69
N ASP A 369 -4.43 13.95 7.88
CA ASP A 369 -4.23 15.20 7.12
C ASP A 369 -3.89 14.92 5.65
N GLY A 370 -4.29 15.84 4.77
CA GLY A 370 -3.87 15.84 3.38
C GLY A 370 -2.43 16.31 3.19
N GLY A 371 -1.77 15.78 2.16
CA GLY A 371 -0.40 16.12 1.79
C GLY A 371 -0.28 17.51 1.15
N ASN A 372 0.89 18.12 1.26
CA ASN A 372 1.11 19.46 0.70
C ASN A 372 1.38 19.42 -0.81
N GLY A 373 0.98 20.48 -1.53
CA GLY A 373 1.36 20.72 -2.92
C GLY A 373 2.76 21.29 -3.09
N GLY A 374 3.28 21.24 -4.34
CA GLY A 374 4.60 21.73 -4.73
C GLY A 374 4.68 23.24 -5.02
N LEU A 375 5.15 23.65 -6.19
CA LEU A 375 5.27 25.04 -6.63
C LEU A 375 4.03 25.44 -7.45
N PHE A 376 3.64 24.55 -8.37
CA PHE A 376 2.46 24.61 -9.23
C PHE A 376 1.51 23.43 -8.92
N GLY A 377 1.18 23.23 -7.64
CA GLY A 377 0.53 22.01 -7.16
C GLY A 377 -0.62 22.27 -6.21
N PHE A 378 -1.50 21.28 -6.06
CA PHE A 378 -2.64 21.35 -5.16
C PHE A 378 -2.36 20.64 -3.85
N GLY A 379 -2.88 21.16 -2.74
CA GLY A 379 -2.89 20.40 -1.48
C GLY A 379 -3.90 19.25 -1.54
N GLY A 380 -3.59 18.13 -0.90
CA GLY A 380 -4.49 16.99 -0.77
C GLY A 380 -5.61 17.26 0.23
N ALA A 381 -6.78 16.65 0.05
CA ALA A 381 -7.87 16.76 1.00
C ALA A 381 -7.54 16.04 2.32
N GLY A 382 -8.05 16.55 3.45
CA GLY A 382 -8.04 15.84 4.73
C GLY A 382 -9.06 14.70 4.73
N GLY A 383 -8.76 13.65 5.48
CA GLY A 383 -9.60 12.48 5.66
C GLY A 383 -10.79 12.73 6.58
N THR A 384 -11.87 11.98 6.39
CA THR A 384 -13.04 12.06 7.26
C THR A 384 -12.72 11.52 8.65
N GLY A 385 -13.26 12.13 9.71
CA GLY A 385 -13.30 11.51 11.03
C GLY A 385 -14.22 10.29 11.04
N GLY A 386 -13.91 9.29 11.85
CA GLY A 386 -14.73 8.11 12.03
C GLY A 386 -15.80 8.29 13.10
N GLY A 387 -16.87 7.50 13.04
CA GLY A 387 -18.00 7.60 13.95
C GLY A 387 -17.85 6.80 15.24
N GLY A 388 -18.51 7.24 16.30
CA GLY A 388 -18.63 6.54 17.59
C GLY A 388 -20.11 6.33 17.97
N TYR A 389 -20.52 5.09 18.21
CA TYR A 389 -21.95 4.74 18.35
C TYR A 389 -22.34 4.09 19.69
N ASP A 390 -21.47 4.11 20.70
CA ASP A 390 -21.85 3.78 22.09
C ASP A 390 -22.56 4.97 22.75
N MET A 391 -23.32 4.77 23.83
CA MET A 391 -24.10 5.81 24.54
C MET A 391 -23.28 6.98 25.10
N HIS A 392 -21.95 6.88 25.13
CA HIS A 392 -21.04 7.93 25.60
C HIS A 392 -20.03 8.42 24.55
N SER A 393 -20.04 7.85 23.34
CA SER A 393 -19.04 8.11 22.31
C SER A 393 -19.14 9.51 21.69
N ILE A 394 -17.97 10.12 21.46
CA ILE A 394 -17.86 11.23 20.51
C ILE A 394 -17.36 10.74 19.14
N GLY A 395 -17.71 11.49 18.09
CA GLY A 395 -17.17 11.29 16.76
C GLY A 395 -15.73 11.79 16.65
N GLY A 396 -14.98 11.20 15.73
CA GLY A 396 -13.58 11.57 15.47
C GLY A 396 -13.47 12.87 14.66
N ALA A 397 -12.43 13.65 14.91
CA ALA A 397 -12.20 14.88 14.14
C ALA A 397 -11.84 14.59 12.67
N GLY A 398 -12.25 15.46 11.76
CA GLY A 398 -11.78 15.44 10.39
C GLY A 398 -10.33 15.89 10.28
N GLY A 399 -9.60 15.33 9.32
CA GLY A 399 -8.21 15.70 9.02
C GLY A 399 -8.12 17.07 8.35
N SER A 400 -7.00 17.77 8.55
CA SER A 400 -6.77 19.06 7.88
C SER A 400 -6.44 18.87 6.40
N GLY A 401 -6.83 19.85 5.59
CA GLY A 401 -6.44 19.91 4.19
C GLY A 401 -4.98 20.33 4.01
N GLY A 402 -4.32 19.76 3.02
CA GLY A 402 -2.94 20.07 2.66
C GLY A 402 -2.77 21.50 2.15
N ARG A 403 -1.58 22.07 2.37
CA ARG A 403 -1.25 23.42 1.86
C ARG A 403 -1.17 23.40 0.34
N ALA A 404 -1.55 24.51 -0.27
CA ALA A 404 -1.40 24.70 -1.71
C ALA A 404 0.07 24.82 -2.11
N GLY A 405 0.32 24.81 -3.41
CA GLY A 405 1.63 25.10 -3.95
C GLY A 405 2.10 26.53 -3.69
N GLN A 406 3.41 26.73 -3.67
CA GLN A 406 4.01 28.01 -3.27
C GLN A 406 3.70 29.18 -4.22
N LEU A 407 3.58 28.93 -5.53
CA LEU A 407 3.34 29.99 -6.52
C LEU A 407 1.93 29.93 -7.10
N PHE A 408 1.48 28.74 -7.49
CA PHE A 408 0.15 28.52 -8.04
C PHE A 408 -0.42 27.20 -7.55
N GLY A 409 -1.71 27.22 -7.19
CA GLY A 409 -2.48 26.03 -6.87
C GLY A 409 -3.47 26.27 -5.75
N GLY A 410 -4.52 25.46 -5.70
CA GLY A 410 -5.48 25.45 -4.60
C GLY A 410 -4.99 24.57 -3.45
N SER A 411 -5.35 24.93 -2.23
CA SER A 411 -5.13 24.07 -1.06
C SER A 411 -6.22 23.01 -0.93
N GLY A 412 -5.93 21.96 -0.17
CA GLY A 412 -6.88 20.89 0.10
C GLY A 412 -7.99 21.32 1.04
N ALA A 413 -9.18 20.76 0.86
CA ALA A 413 -10.27 20.89 1.83
C ALA A 413 -9.97 20.09 3.10
N GLY A 414 -10.45 20.55 4.25
CA GLY A 414 -10.49 19.76 5.47
C GLY A 414 -11.55 18.66 5.38
N GLY A 415 -11.29 17.54 6.04
CA GLY A 415 -12.23 16.43 6.13
C GLY A 415 -13.38 16.74 7.10
N PRO A 416 -14.58 16.20 6.86
CA PRO A 416 -15.67 16.27 7.83
C PRO A 416 -15.32 15.50 9.11
N GLY A 417 -15.87 15.95 10.24
CA GLY A 417 -15.87 15.17 11.47
C GLY A 417 -16.83 13.97 11.39
N GLY A 418 -16.57 12.94 12.19
CA GLY A 418 -17.43 11.77 12.30
C GLY A 418 -18.60 12.00 13.26
N ASP A 419 -19.66 11.23 13.11
CA ASP A 419 -20.83 11.31 13.98
C ASP A 419 -20.55 10.65 15.35
N GLY A 420 -21.17 11.17 16.41
CA GLY A 420 -21.08 10.60 17.75
C GLY A 420 -22.41 10.60 18.49
N SER A 421 -22.57 9.73 19.49
CA SER A 421 -23.81 9.69 20.26
C SER A 421 -23.96 10.86 21.21
N THR A 422 -22.88 11.28 21.89
CA THR A 422 -22.89 12.40 22.85
C THR A 422 -22.33 13.69 22.27
N GLY A 423 -21.63 13.60 21.14
CA GLY A 423 -21.14 14.75 20.38
C GLY A 423 -20.45 14.31 19.09
N GLY A 424 -20.65 15.05 18.00
CA GLY A 424 -19.90 14.81 16.78
C GLY A 424 -18.42 15.19 16.91
N GLY A 425 -17.63 14.76 15.94
CA GLY A 425 -16.25 15.20 15.78
C GLY A 425 -16.18 16.56 15.11
N MET A 426 -15.16 17.35 15.45
CA MET A 426 -14.93 18.64 14.78
C MET A 426 -14.56 18.43 13.31
N GLY A 427 -15.01 19.34 12.45
CA GLY A 427 -14.55 19.39 11.07
C GLY A 427 -13.08 19.82 10.96
N GLY A 428 -12.36 19.24 10.02
CA GLY A 428 -10.96 19.56 9.75
C GLY A 428 -10.78 20.94 9.12
N ALA A 429 -9.68 21.62 9.44
CA ALA A 429 -9.37 22.91 8.81
C ALA A 429 -9.03 22.75 7.33
N GLY A 430 -9.44 23.71 6.51
CA GLY A 430 -8.98 23.80 5.13
C GLY A 430 -7.51 24.24 5.04
N GLY A 431 -6.80 23.76 4.02
CA GLY A 431 -5.42 24.14 3.78
C GLY A 431 -5.30 25.61 3.36
N ASN A 432 -4.12 26.21 3.57
CA ASN A 432 -3.85 27.59 3.13
C ASN A 432 -3.24 27.62 1.73
N ALA A 433 -3.64 28.61 0.93
CA ALA A 433 -2.92 29.00 -0.27
C ALA A 433 -1.75 29.95 0.03
N VAL A 434 -0.87 30.17 -0.95
CA VAL A 434 0.37 30.97 -0.78
C VAL A 434 0.36 32.24 -1.64
N VAL A 435 0.60 32.16 -2.95
CA VAL A 435 0.67 33.34 -3.84
C VAL A 435 -0.59 33.49 -4.69
N ILE A 436 -0.86 32.55 -5.60
CA ILE A 436 -2.09 32.49 -6.41
C ILE A 436 -2.83 31.18 -6.11
N GLY A 437 -4.07 31.29 -5.64
CA GLY A 437 -4.92 30.13 -5.39
C GLY A 437 -5.94 30.34 -4.29
N ASN A 438 -6.94 29.46 -4.26
CA ASN A 438 -8.00 29.49 -3.25
C ASN A 438 -7.58 28.72 -2.00
N GLY A 439 -7.95 29.27 -0.85
CA GLY A 439 -7.93 28.55 0.42
C GLY A 439 -8.87 27.35 0.38
N GLY A 440 -8.51 26.27 1.05
CA GLY A 440 -9.33 25.07 1.10
C GLY A 440 -10.53 25.27 2.02
N ASN A 441 -11.67 24.67 1.70
CA ASN A 441 -12.83 24.73 2.59
C ASN A 441 -12.57 23.95 3.87
N GLY A 442 -13.10 24.42 5.00
CA GLY A 442 -13.16 23.63 6.21
C GLY A 442 -14.17 22.49 6.07
N GLY A 443 -13.91 21.36 6.71
CA GLY A 443 -14.83 20.24 6.77
C GLY A 443 -16.00 20.51 7.71
N ASN A 444 -17.15 19.90 7.48
CA ASN A 444 -18.30 20.03 8.38
C ASN A 444 -18.05 19.31 9.71
N GLY A 445 -18.73 19.76 10.78
CA GLY A 445 -18.81 19.01 12.02
C GLY A 445 -19.60 17.72 11.84
N GLY A 446 -19.36 16.77 12.74
CA GLY A 446 -20.15 15.56 12.85
C GLY A 446 -21.44 15.79 13.62
N ALA A 447 -22.43 14.92 13.39
CA ALA A 447 -23.69 14.97 14.09
C ALA A 447 -23.56 14.49 15.55
N ASN A 448 -24.39 15.07 16.41
CA ASN A 448 -24.70 14.54 17.73
C ASN A 448 -26.02 13.76 17.63
N LEU A 449 -25.97 12.45 17.79
CA LEU A 449 -27.13 11.58 17.53
C LEU A 449 -28.16 11.61 18.67
N THR A 450 -27.78 12.01 19.88
CA THR A 450 -28.69 12.04 21.05
C THR A 450 -28.93 13.44 21.63
N GLY A 451 -28.13 14.43 21.22
CA GLY A 451 -28.22 15.82 21.67
C GLY A 451 -28.47 16.81 20.53
N PRO A 452 -28.91 18.05 20.83
CA PRO A 452 -29.37 19.00 19.81
C PRO A 452 -28.24 19.77 19.10
N THR A 453 -26.98 19.59 19.51
CA THR A 453 -25.86 20.43 19.03
C THR A 453 -24.85 19.59 18.26
N PRO A 454 -24.76 19.78 16.92
CA PRO A 454 -23.67 19.25 16.11
C PRO A 454 -22.32 19.84 16.53
N ALA A 455 -21.24 19.18 16.13
CA ALA A 455 -19.90 19.67 16.43
C ALA A 455 -19.54 20.89 15.56
N PRO A 456 -18.60 21.75 15.99
CA PRO A 456 -18.14 22.84 15.14
C PRO A 456 -17.53 22.34 13.82
N GLY A 457 -17.87 23.01 12.73
CA GLY A 457 -17.16 22.87 11.46
C GLY A 457 -15.75 23.46 11.52
N GLY A 458 -14.89 22.98 10.62
CA GLY A 458 -13.51 23.44 10.48
C GLY A 458 -13.41 24.83 9.87
N ILE A 459 -12.33 25.54 10.20
CA ILE A 459 -12.06 26.86 9.64
C ILE A 459 -11.57 26.71 8.19
N GLY A 460 -12.13 27.53 7.29
CA GLY A 460 -11.66 27.64 5.92
C GLY A 460 -10.27 28.25 5.83
N GLY A 461 -9.46 27.76 4.90
CA GLY A 461 -8.09 28.21 4.71
C GLY A 461 -7.99 29.59 4.07
N ARG A 462 -6.83 30.23 4.24
CA ARG A 462 -6.55 31.55 3.68
C ARG A 462 -6.29 31.48 2.17
N ARG A 463 -6.75 32.50 1.45
CA ARG A 463 -6.44 32.75 0.04
C ARG A 463 -4.97 33.04 -0.23
N GLY A 464 -4.58 32.97 -1.49
CA GLY A 464 -3.28 33.44 -1.97
C GLY A 464 -3.10 34.95 -1.76
N ALA A 465 -1.86 35.38 -1.52
CA ALA A 465 -1.52 36.77 -1.24
C ALA A 465 -1.84 37.72 -2.41
N LEU A 466 -1.83 37.22 -3.66
CA LEU A 466 -2.06 38.02 -4.86
C LEU A 466 -3.46 37.81 -5.46
N LEU A 467 -3.89 36.55 -5.61
CA LEU A 467 -5.18 36.21 -6.23
C LEU A 467 -5.75 34.93 -5.63
N GLY A 468 -7.06 34.93 -5.39
CA GLY A 468 -7.84 33.77 -4.93
C GLY A 468 -8.85 34.14 -3.85
N ASP A 469 -9.68 33.16 -3.49
CA ASP A 469 -10.71 33.27 -2.46
C ASP A 469 -10.33 32.52 -1.20
N ASN A 470 -10.83 32.99 -0.05
CA ASN A 470 -10.71 32.23 1.19
C ASN A 470 -11.60 30.99 1.10
N GLY A 471 -11.17 29.92 1.75
CA GLY A 471 -12.04 28.77 1.96
C GLY A 471 -13.22 29.16 2.83
N ILE A 472 -14.37 28.53 2.57
CA ILE A 472 -15.52 28.67 3.46
C ILE A 472 -15.32 27.80 4.71
N ASN A 473 -15.81 28.27 5.85
CA ASN A 473 -15.88 27.45 7.05
C ASN A 473 -16.88 26.30 6.85
N GLY A 474 -16.57 25.16 7.45
CA GLY A 474 -17.51 24.04 7.51
C GLY A 474 -18.75 24.40 8.32
N GLN A 475 -19.85 23.76 7.97
CA GLN A 475 -21.08 23.84 8.74
C GLN A 475 -20.99 22.98 10.01
N PRO A 476 -21.76 23.32 11.06
CA PRO A 476 -21.94 22.43 12.20
C PRO A 476 -22.58 21.10 11.80
#